data_AF-A0A948W268-F1
#
_entry.id   AF-A0A948W268-F1
#
_cell.length_a   1.000
_cell.length_b   1.000
_cell.length_c   1.000
_cell.angle_alpha   90.00
_cell.angle_beta   90.00
_cell.angle_gamma   90.00
#
_symmetry.space_group_name_H-M   'P 1'
#
loop_
_entity.id
_entity.type
_entity.pdbx_description
1 polymer ?
#
loop_
_entity_poly.entity_id
_entity_poly.type
_entity_poly.pdbx_seq_one_letter_code
_entity_poly.pdbx_strand_id
1 'polypeptide(L)'
;MKLVVIGLGQGGSRVADEFAHLNNRAKSERKIEITPGVFAVNTDAADLSGLRHIGTSYQSRILIGGRKAGGHGVGKINEMGAEIAKADGDKVID
;
A
#
# COMPACT_ATOMS: atom_id res chain seq x y z
N MET A 1 -1.37 4.26 21.12
CA MET A 1 -1.83 3.12 20.32
C MET A 1 -0.90 2.96 19.13
N LYS A 2 -0.52 1.73 18.77
CA LYS A 2 0.28 1.43 17.57
C LYS A 2 -0.62 0.76 16.53
N LEU A 3 -0.48 1.13 15.26
CA LEU A 3 -1.31 0.62 14.16
C LEU A 3 -0.44 0.05 13.03
N VAL A 4 -0.82 -1.10 12.50
CA VAL A 4 -0.34 -1.52 11.17
C VAL A 4 -1.34 -0.99 10.16
N VAL A 5 -0.84 -0.29 9.13
CA VAL A 5 -1.68 0.35 8.12
C VAL A 5 -1.44 -0.33 6.78
N ILE A 6 -2.52 -0.81 6.16
CA ILE A 6 -2.50 -1.40 4.81
C ILE A 6 -3.47 -0.58 3.94
N GLY A 7 -2.93 0.21 3.03
CA GLY A 7 -3.70 0.99 2.06
C GLY A 7 -4.02 0.15 0.82
N LEU A 8 -5.31 -0.01 0.50
CA LEU A 8 -5.75 -0.74 -0.69
C LEU A 8 -6.20 0.22 -1.80
N GLY A 9 -5.71 -0.01 -3.02
CA GLY A 9 -6.00 0.82 -4.19
C GLY A 9 -5.41 2.23 -4.08
N GLN A 10 -5.73 3.10 -5.04
CA GLN A 10 -5.15 4.45 -5.11
C GLN A 10 -5.44 5.31 -3.87
N GLY A 11 -6.72 5.39 -3.47
CA GLY A 11 -7.16 6.20 -2.33
C GLY A 11 -6.58 5.68 -1.01
N GLY A 12 -6.67 4.38 -0.76
CA GLY A 12 -6.11 3.77 0.44
C GLY A 12 -4.58 3.91 0.51
N SER A 13 -3.89 3.73 -0.62
CA SER A 13 -2.43 3.87 -0.68
C SER A 13 -1.97 5.29 -0.35
N ARG A 14 -2.68 6.32 -0.82
CA ARG A 14 -2.37 7.73 -0.47
C ARG A 14 -2.60 8.03 1.00
N VAL A 15 -3.67 7.51 1.59
CA VAL A 15 -3.91 7.66 3.04
C VAL A 15 -2.83 6.95 3.84
N ALA A 16 -2.44 5.74 3.45
CA ALA A 16 -1.34 5.00 4.08
C ALA A 16 -0.02 5.79 3.96
N ASP A 17 0.25 6.44 2.83
CA ASP A 17 1.44 7.27 2.64
C ASP A 17 1.52 8.42 3.64
N GLU A 18 0.39 9.07 3.92
CA GLU A 18 0.32 10.11 4.96
C GLU A 18 0.50 9.54 6.37
N PHE A 19 0.09 8.29 6.63
CA PHE A 19 0.43 7.61 7.89
C PHE A 19 1.93 7.37 8.03
N ALA A 20 2.64 7.01 6.95
CA ALA A 20 4.09 6.91 6.96
C ALA A 20 4.74 8.28 7.25
N HIS A 21 4.23 9.36 6.65
CA HIS A 21 4.67 10.72 6.95
C HIS A 21 4.48 11.09 8.42
N LEU A 22 3.28 10.83 8.96
CA LEU A 22 2.95 11.12 10.35
C LEU A 22 3.84 10.32 11.32
N ASN A 23 4.15 9.07 11.00
CA ASN A 23 5.05 8.26 11.80
C ASN A 23 6.49 8.76 11.78
N ASN A 24 6.96 9.25 10.63
CA ASN A 24 8.28 9.89 10.53
C ASN A 24 8.37 11.13 11.44
N ARG A 25 7.30 11.95 11.46
CA ARG A 25 7.20 13.10 12.37
C ARG A 25 7.13 12.68 13.84
N ALA A 26 6.34 11.66 14.16
CA ALA A 26 6.23 11.14 15.52
C ALA A 26 7.59 10.62 16.03
N LYS A 27 8.34 9.93 15.18
CA LYS A 27 9.71 9.46 15.48
C LYS A 27 10.68 10.61 15.66
N SER A 28 10.67 11.62 14.79
CA SER A 28 11.63 12.73 14.84
C SER A 28 11.35 13.71 15.99
N GLU A 29 10.10 14.16 16.12
CA GLU A 29 9.67 15.21 17.05
C GLU A 29 9.41 14.68 18.48
N ARG A 30 8.89 13.46 18.61
CA ARG A 30 8.39 12.93 19.89
C ARG A 30 9.07 11.64 20.34
N LYS A 31 9.98 11.09 19.55
CA LYS A 31 10.69 9.82 19.84
C LYS A 31 9.75 8.64 20.11
N ILE A 32 8.59 8.63 19.43
CA ILE A 32 7.62 7.53 19.51
C ILE A 32 7.35 6.94 18.13
N GLU A 33 6.95 5.68 18.11
CA GLU A 33 6.48 5.00 16.90
C GLU A 33 4.98 4.73 17.01
N ILE A 34 4.23 5.18 16.00
CA ILE A 34 2.77 5.06 15.94
C ILE A 34 2.31 4.06 14.88
N THR A 35 3.10 3.86 13.82
CA THR A 35 2.84 2.85 12.78
C THR A 35 4.09 1.99 12.56
N PRO A 36 4.22 0.84 13.25
CA PRO A 36 5.35 -0.07 13.05
C PRO A 36 5.38 -0.71 11.65
N GLY A 37 4.26 -0.71 10.92
CA GLY A 37 4.19 -1.15 9.53
C GLY A 37 3.21 -0.30 8.73
N VAL A 38 3.62 0.11 7.52
CA VAL A 38 2.79 0.85 6.58
C VAL A 38 3.02 0.27 5.18
N PHE A 39 1.94 -0.20 4.57
CA PHE A 39 1.96 -0.91 3.30
C PHE A 39 0.96 -0.29 2.34
N ALA A 40 1.30 -0.27 1.06
CA ALA A 40 0.40 0.10 -0.02
C ALA A 40 0.25 -1.09 -0.97
N VAL A 41 -0.98 -1.48 -1.25
CA VAL A 41 -1.31 -2.59 -2.15
C VAL A 41 -2.18 -2.05 -3.27
N ASN A 42 -1.74 -2.25 -4.51
CA ASN A 42 -2.48 -1.77 -5.67
C ASN A 42 -2.26 -2.68 -6.88
N THR A 43 -3.14 -2.56 -7.86
CA THR A 43 -3.05 -3.19 -9.20
C THR A 43 -2.41 -2.27 -10.24
N ASP A 44 -2.16 -1.02 -9.87
CA ASP A 44 -1.56 0.01 -10.72
C ASP A 44 -0.15 0.35 -10.22
N ALA A 45 0.85 0.15 -11.09
CA ALA A 45 2.25 0.39 -10.77
C ALA A 45 2.61 1.89 -10.76
N ALA A 46 1.93 2.71 -11.57
CA ALA A 46 2.13 4.15 -11.58
C ALA A 46 1.63 4.77 -10.26
N ASP A 47 0.48 4.30 -9.77
CA ASP A 47 -0.02 4.71 -8.45
C ASP A 47 0.96 4.37 -7.32
N LEU A 48 1.50 3.16 -7.30
CA LEU A 48 2.48 2.74 -6.28
C LEU A 48 3.77 3.54 -6.38
N SER A 49 4.30 3.75 -7.58
CA SER A 49 5.53 4.54 -7.77
C SER A 49 5.35 6.02 -7.38
N GLY A 50 4.14 6.56 -7.51
CA GLY A 50 3.81 7.94 -7.15
C GLY A 50 3.75 8.26 -5.65
N LEU A 51 3.83 7.27 -4.76
CA LEU A 51 3.85 7.50 -3.30
C LEU A 51 5.18 8.14 -2.85
N ARG A 52 5.13 8.96 -1.80
CA ARG A 52 6.25 9.83 -1.38
C ARG A 52 6.94 9.36 -0.10
N HIS A 53 6.23 8.69 0.81
CA HIS A 53 6.69 8.48 2.18
C HIS A 53 6.87 7.00 2.55
N ILE A 54 6.04 6.10 2.03
CA ILE A 54 6.24 4.66 2.12
C ILE A 54 7.49 4.30 1.31
N GLY A 55 8.35 3.41 1.82
CA GLY A 55 9.56 2.99 1.11
C GLY A 55 9.26 2.39 -0.27
N THR A 56 10.21 2.46 -1.21
CA THR A 56 10.03 1.95 -2.58
C THR A 56 10.23 0.44 -2.72
N SER A 57 10.53 -0.26 -1.62
CA SER A 57 10.66 -1.73 -1.62
C SER A 57 9.33 -2.39 -2.00
N TYR A 58 9.41 -3.48 -2.76
CA TYR A 58 8.26 -4.33 -3.08
C TYR A 58 7.59 -4.92 -1.83
N GLN A 59 8.29 -4.98 -0.70
CA GLN A 59 7.75 -5.40 0.59
C GLN A 59 6.82 -4.36 1.22
N SER A 60 6.92 -3.08 0.82
CA SER A 60 6.08 -1.99 1.35
C SER A 60 5.12 -1.44 0.31
N ARG A 61 5.45 -1.54 -0.98
CA ARG A 61 4.60 -1.18 -2.13
C ARG A 61 4.34 -2.43 -2.98
N ILE A 62 3.24 -3.10 -2.67
CA ILE A 62 2.94 -4.43 -3.15
C ILE A 62 2.05 -4.33 -4.39
N LEU A 63 2.59 -4.72 -5.54
CA LEU A 63 1.84 -4.84 -6.77
C LEU A 63 1.15 -6.22 -6.83
N ILE A 64 -0.18 -6.21 -6.85
CA ILE A 64 -0.99 -7.42 -7.05
C ILE A 64 -1.59 -7.44 -8.46
N GLY A 65 -1.91 -8.62 -8.96
CA GLY A 65 -2.59 -8.78 -10.24
C GLY A 65 -1.72 -8.49 -11.46
N GLY A 66 -0.39 -8.51 -11.34
CA GLY A 66 0.52 -8.23 -12.46
C GLY A 66 0.21 -9.04 -13.73
N ARG A 67 -0.26 -10.29 -13.59
CA ARG A 67 -0.69 -11.14 -14.73
C ARG A 67 -2.06 -10.76 -15.32
N LYS A 68 -2.99 -10.24 -14.51
CA LYS A 68 -4.36 -9.90 -14.94
C LYS A 68 -4.49 -8.44 -15.39
N ALA A 69 -3.90 -7.51 -14.66
CA ALA A 69 -4.00 -6.06 -14.88
C ALA A 69 -2.77 -5.45 -15.57
N GLY A 70 -1.65 -6.19 -15.66
CA GLY A 70 -0.42 -5.70 -16.28
C GLY A 70 0.18 -4.46 -15.60
N GLY A 71 -0.24 -4.12 -14.38
CA GLY A 71 0.17 -2.89 -13.70
C GLY A 71 -0.57 -1.61 -14.10
N HIS A 72 -1.70 -1.71 -14.81
CA HIS A 72 -2.50 -0.55 -15.27
C HIS A 72 -3.79 -0.32 -14.46
N GLY A 73 -3.96 -1.08 -13.37
CA GLY A 73 -5.20 -1.06 -12.59
C GLY A 73 -6.34 -1.87 -13.20
N VAL A 74 -7.44 -2.00 -12.45
CA VAL A 74 -8.66 -2.74 -12.86
C VAL A 74 -9.80 -1.83 -13.33
N GLY A 75 -9.54 -0.54 -13.56
CA GLY A 75 -10.54 0.39 -14.11
C GLY A 75 -11.82 0.53 -13.27
N LYS A 76 -11.74 0.39 -11.94
CA LYS A 76 -12.88 0.40 -11.00
C LYS A 76 -13.83 -0.80 -11.11
N ILE A 77 -13.42 -1.88 -11.77
CA ILE A 77 -14.15 -3.15 -11.78
C ILE A 77 -13.88 -3.87 -10.45
N ASN A 78 -14.79 -3.70 -9.50
CA ASN A 78 -14.61 -4.17 -8.11
C ASN A 78 -14.49 -5.69 -8.02
N GLU A 79 -15.24 -6.42 -8.84
CA GLU A 79 -15.22 -7.88 -8.91
C GLU A 79 -13.85 -8.38 -9.32
N MET A 80 -13.25 -7.77 -10.35
CA MET A 80 -11.89 -8.09 -10.79
C MET A 80 -10.86 -7.75 -9.71
N GLY A 81 -11.03 -6.62 -9.02
CA GLY A 81 -10.19 -6.25 -7.88
C GLY A 81 -10.25 -7.27 -6.74
N ALA A 82 -11.44 -7.73 -6.40
CA ALA A 82 -11.67 -8.76 -5.37
C ALA A 82 -11.06 -10.11 -5.77
N GLU A 83 -11.23 -10.53 -7.02
CA GLU A 83 -10.60 -11.76 -7.53
C GLU A 83 -9.07 -11.69 -7.49
N ILE A 84 -8.49 -10.56 -7.88
CA ILE A 84 -7.03 -10.36 -7.83
C ILE A 84 -6.55 -10.39 -6.39
N ALA A 85 -7.20 -9.67 -5.48
CA ALA A 85 -6.83 -9.64 -4.07
C ALA A 85 -6.90 -11.03 -3.42
N LYS A 86 -7.90 -11.86 -3.82
CA LYS A 86 -8.01 -13.24 -3.38
C LYS A 86 -6.90 -14.13 -3.95
N ALA A 87 -6.54 -13.95 -5.22
CA ALA A 87 -5.56 -14.78 -5.91
C ALA A 87 -4.10 -14.46 -5.53
N ASP A 88 -3.80 -13.18 -5.28
CA ASP A 88 -2.45 -12.67 -4.96
C ASP A 88 -2.34 -12.25 -3.48
N GLY A 89 -3.20 -12.77 -2.61
CA GLY A 89 -3.25 -12.40 -1.18
C GLY A 89 -2.02 -12.87 -0.39
N ASP A 90 -1.35 -13.92 -0.86
CA ASP A 90 -0.08 -14.41 -0.33
C ASP A 90 1.01 -13.33 -0.35
N LYS A 91 1.05 -12.51 -1.41
CA LYS A 91 2.02 -11.41 -1.55
C LYS A 91 1.87 -10.29 -0.52
N VAL A 92 0.73 -10.25 0.18
CA VAL A 92 0.42 -9.20 1.16
C VAL A 92 0.67 -9.66 2.59
N ILE A 93 0.62 -10.97 2.85
CA ILE A 93 0.64 -11.55 4.20
C ILE A 93 2.02 -12.11 4.58
N ASP A 94 2.90 -12.39 3.59
CA ASP A 94 4.25 -12.95 3.79
C ASP A 94 5.30 -11.91 4.24
#